data_AF-A0AAD7GIU8-F1
#
_entry.id   AF-A0AAD7GIU8-F1
#
_cell.length_a   1.000
_cell.length_b   1.000
_cell.length_c   1.000
_cell.angle_alpha   90.00
_cell.angle_beta   90.00
_cell.angle_gamma   90.00
#
_symmetry.space_group_name_H-M   'P 1'
#
loop_
_entity.id
_entity.type
_entity.pdbx_description
1 polymer ?
#
loop_
_entity_poly.entity_id
_entity_poly.type
_entity_poly.pdbx_seq_one_letter_code
_entity_poly.pdbx_strand_id
1 'polypeptide(L)'
;MSVRSRVPSLAAFVTCLVALASVYLLSNSSRKGLAVRDHSYSYIGDDYPEIWRISSSLGKVAMTVEETQSYPIHGGHNTLEMWATTSSKGFGYVRLGTEHRAFAVSMFHQLHCVRLLRASLAGSYDPYARGHMHHCLNYLRQ
;
A
#
# COMPACT_ATOMS: atom_id res chain seq x y z
N MET A 1 53.40 -14.80 35.67
CA MET A 1 52.19 -14.24 35.01
C MET A 1 51.47 -15.38 34.32
N SER A 2 50.38 -15.91 34.90
CA SER A 2 49.62 -17.03 34.32
C SER A 2 48.33 -16.49 33.71
N VAL A 3 48.23 -16.54 32.38
CA VAL A 3 47.04 -16.16 31.63
C VAL A 3 46.06 -17.34 31.67
N ARG A 4 45.02 -17.24 32.49
CA ARG A 4 43.89 -18.20 32.45
C ARG A 4 43.05 -17.90 31.21
N SER A 5 43.12 -18.77 30.21
CA SER A 5 42.17 -18.80 29.11
C SER A 5 40.78 -19.18 29.66
N ARG A 6 39.81 -18.26 29.56
CA ARG A 6 38.43 -18.53 29.95
C ARG A 6 37.79 -19.36 28.84
N VAL A 7 37.76 -20.68 29.01
CA VAL A 7 36.98 -21.56 28.14
C VAL A 7 35.50 -21.19 28.36
N PRO A 8 34.74 -20.87 27.31
CA PRO A 8 33.32 -20.55 27.48
C PRO A 8 32.60 -21.74 28.10
N SER A 9 31.76 -21.49 29.10
CA SER A 9 30.93 -22.54 29.71
C SER A 9 30.03 -23.15 28.65
N LEU A 10 29.83 -24.48 28.69
CA LEU A 10 28.94 -25.21 27.79
C LEU A 10 27.55 -24.56 27.68
N ALA A 11 27.07 -23.98 28.79
CA ALA A 11 25.81 -23.24 28.87
C ALA A 11 25.77 -21.99 27.97
N ALA A 12 26.90 -21.28 27.82
CA ALA A 12 27.01 -20.12 26.94
C ALA A 12 26.95 -20.52 25.46
N PHE A 13 27.54 -21.68 25.11
CA PHE A 13 27.42 -22.22 23.75
C PHE A 13 25.99 -22.66 23.42
N VAL A 14 25.33 -23.37 24.33
CA VAL A 14 23.95 -23.85 24.13
C VAL A 14 22.97 -22.68 23.98
N THR A 15 23.09 -21.65 24.82
CA THR A 15 22.24 -20.45 24.72
C THR A 15 22.44 -19.70 23.42
N CYS A 16 23.69 -19.58 22.94
CA CYS A 16 23.99 -18.95 21.66
C CYS A 16 23.39 -19.76 20.48
N LEU A 17 23.50 -21.09 20.51
CA LEU A 17 22.90 -21.96 19.49
C LEU A 17 21.37 -21.87 19.47
N VAL A 18 20.72 -21.85 20.64
CA VAL A 18 19.26 -21.68 20.72
C VAL A 18 18.82 -20.30 20.22
N ALA A 19 19.57 -19.25 20.53
CA ALA A 19 19.29 -17.90 20.04
C ALA A 19 19.43 -17.83 18.51
N LEU A 20 20.50 -18.39 17.94
CA LEU A 20 20.72 -18.45 16.49
C LEU A 20 19.64 -19.27 15.79
N ALA A 21 19.27 -20.43 16.34
CA ALA A 21 18.18 -21.25 15.82
C ALA A 21 16.84 -20.49 15.87
N SER A 22 16.56 -19.77 16.95
CA SER A 22 15.35 -18.95 17.10
C SER A 22 15.30 -17.83 16.07
N VAL A 23 16.40 -17.10 15.87
CA VAL A 23 16.50 -16.04 14.84
C VAL A 23 16.34 -16.62 13.44
N TYR A 24 16.96 -17.78 13.15
CA TYR A 24 16.82 -18.46 11.86
C TYR A 24 15.38 -18.89 11.60
N LEU A 25 14.72 -19.52 12.59
CA LEU A 25 13.33 -19.96 12.48
C LEU A 25 12.37 -18.77 12.32
N LEU A 26 12.55 -17.67 13.06
CA LEU A 26 11.73 -16.46 12.92
C LEU A 26 11.94 -15.77 11.58
N SER A 27 13.18 -15.70 11.08
CA SER A 27 13.50 -15.15 9.76
C SER A 27 12.88 -15.98 8.64
N ASN A 28 12.96 -17.31 8.74
CA ASN A 28 12.42 -18.20 7.73
C ASN A 28 10.88 -18.34 7.80
N SER A 29 10.29 -18.24 9.00
CA SER A 29 8.83 -18.16 9.18
C SER A 29 8.27 -16.84 8.66
N SER A 30 9.00 -15.73 8.82
CA SER A 30 8.64 -14.44 8.20
C SER A 30 8.74 -14.48 6.67
N ARG A 31 9.57 -15.39 6.12
CA ARG A 31 9.69 -15.64 4.66
C ARG A 31 8.65 -16.61 4.12
N LYS A 32 8.07 -17.47 4.95
CA LYS A 32 6.85 -18.21 4.62
C LYS A 32 5.68 -17.23 4.69
N GLY A 33 5.63 -16.29 3.74
CA GLY A 33 4.42 -15.54 3.46
C GLY A 33 3.28 -16.54 3.32
N LEU A 34 2.11 -16.21 3.88
CA LEU A 34 0.92 -17.07 3.84
C LEU A 34 0.83 -17.73 2.47
N ALA A 35 0.96 -19.07 2.43
CA ALA A 35 0.71 -19.84 1.23
C ALA A 35 -0.78 -19.74 0.93
N VAL A 36 -1.15 -18.65 0.28
CA VAL A 36 -2.49 -18.42 -0.23
C VAL A 36 -2.71 -19.49 -1.28
N ARG A 37 -3.77 -20.30 -1.11
CA ARG A 37 -4.23 -21.19 -2.17
C ARG A 37 -4.45 -20.34 -3.42
N ASP A 38 -3.76 -20.69 -4.50
CA ASP A 38 -3.92 -20.05 -5.80
C ASP A 38 -5.33 -20.37 -6.32
N HIS A 39 -6.30 -19.57 -5.91
CA HIS A 39 -7.66 -19.65 -6.43
C HIS A 39 -7.68 -18.86 -7.73
N SER A 40 -7.93 -19.56 -8.83
CA SER A 40 -8.16 -18.92 -10.12
C SER A 40 -9.57 -18.36 -10.13
N TYR A 41 -9.68 -17.03 -10.24
CA TYR A 41 -10.96 -16.32 -10.33
C TYR A 41 -11.37 -16.17 -11.80
N SER A 42 -12.66 -16.35 -12.10
CA SER A 42 -13.22 -16.09 -13.43
C SER A 42 -13.40 -14.60 -13.72
N TYR A 43 -13.48 -13.76 -12.67
CA TYR A 43 -13.81 -12.33 -12.73
C TYR A 43 -15.24 -12.03 -13.23
N ILE A 44 -16.11 -13.04 -13.27
CA ILE A 44 -17.52 -12.93 -13.67
C ILE A 44 -18.39 -12.81 -12.41
N GLY A 45 -19.36 -11.88 -12.41
CA GLY A 45 -20.25 -11.68 -11.26
C GLY A 45 -19.47 -11.35 -9.98
N ASP A 46 -19.63 -12.19 -8.95
CA ASP A 46 -18.99 -12.03 -7.65
C ASP A 46 -17.71 -12.87 -7.49
N ASP A 47 -17.28 -13.58 -8.54
CA ASP A 47 -16.08 -14.42 -8.51
C ASP A 47 -14.83 -13.60 -8.84
N TYR A 48 -14.42 -12.75 -7.89
CA TYR A 48 -13.20 -11.95 -7.94
C TYR A 48 -12.61 -11.78 -6.53
N PRO A 49 -11.29 -11.56 -6.39
CA PRO A 49 -10.70 -11.35 -5.08
C PRO A 49 -11.02 -9.93 -4.57
N GLU A 50 -11.37 -9.82 -3.28
CA GLU A 50 -11.50 -8.51 -2.62
C GLU A 50 -10.16 -7.77 -2.54
N ILE A 51 -9.07 -8.52 -2.37
CA ILE A 51 -7.70 -7.98 -2.30
C ILE A 51 -6.97 -8.31 -3.59
N TRP A 52 -6.61 -7.27 -4.33
CA TRP A 52 -5.78 -7.42 -5.51
C TRP A 52 -4.33 -7.69 -5.12
N ARG A 53 -3.88 -8.94 -5.31
CA ARG A 53 -2.49 -9.34 -5.10
C ARG A 53 -1.66 -8.95 -6.30
N ILE A 54 -1.00 -7.80 -6.21
CA ILE A 54 0.04 -7.44 -7.18
C ILE A 54 1.21 -8.40 -6.98
N SER A 55 1.79 -8.88 -8.08
CA SER A 55 2.86 -9.90 -8.07
C SER A 55 3.90 -9.64 -6.98
N SER A 56 4.26 -10.67 -6.23
CA SER A 56 5.29 -10.62 -5.18
C SER A 56 6.69 -10.28 -5.70
N SER A 57 6.87 -10.20 -7.02
CA SER A 57 8.11 -9.78 -7.68
C SER A 57 8.34 -8.27 -7.71
N LEU A 58 7.45 -7.46 -7.11
CA LEU A 58 7.73 -6.03 -6.96
C LEU A 58 8.91 -5.82 -6.01
N GLY A 59 9.97 -5.18 -6.50
CA GLY A 59 11.09 -4.76 -5.67
C GLY A 59 10.61 -3.81 -4.57
N LYS A 60 11.19 -3.93 -3.38
CA LYS A 60 10.99 -2.94 -2.32
C LYS A 60 11.58 -1.61 -2.79
N VAL A 61 10.80 -0.55 -2.69
CA VAL A 61 11.26 0.82 -2.92
C VAL A 61 11.33 1.54 -1.59
N ALA A 62 12.33 2.42 -1.41
CA ALA A 62 12.41 3.27 -0.23
C ALA A 62 11.25 4.27 -0.26
N MET A 63 10.51 4.38 0.85
CA MET A 63 9.48 5.38 1.04
C MET A 63 10.08 6.52 1.87
N THR A 64 10.24 7.69 1.27
CA THR A 64 10.63 8.90 1.99
C THR A 64 9.37 9.59 2.51
N VAL A 65 9.33 9.84 3.81
CA VAL A 65 8.31 10.70 4.43
C VAL A 65 8.98 12.04 4.71
N GLU A 66 8.45 13.10 4.13
CA GLU A 66 8.95 14.46 4.28
C GLU A 66 7.81 15.42 4.59
N GLU A 67 8.09 16.43 5.40
CA GLU A 67 7.23 17.59 5.57
C GLU A 67 7.33 18.42 4.28
N THR A 68 6.34 18.29 3.40
CA THR A 68 6.41 18.84 2.04
C THR A 68 5.51 20.06 1.90
N GLN A 69 5.98 21.10 1.21
CA GLN A 69 5.13 22.17 0.69
C GLN A 69 4.31 21.71 -0.53
N SER A 70 4.54 20.47 -1.00
CA SER A 70 3.81 19.88 -2.11
C SER A 70 2.36 19.61 -1.74
N TYR A 71 1.46 19.68 -2.72
CA TYR A 71 0.02 19.47 -2.56
C TYR A 71 -0.73 20.51 -1.68
N PRO A 72 -0.51 21.83 -1.86
CA PRO A 72 -1.25 22.83 -1.09
C PRO A 72 -2.73 22.84 -1.47
N ILE A 73 -3.58 23.40 -0.58
CA ILE A 73 -5.00 23.59 -0.87
C ILE A 73 -5.19 24.73 -1.89
N HIS A 74 -4.41 25.81 -1.79
CA HIS A 74 -4.48 26.98 -2.67
C HIS A 74 -3.17 27.16 -3.47
N GLY A 75 -3.13 28.05 -4.48
CA GLY A 75 -1.88 28.37 -5.21
C GLY A 75 -1.93 28.32 -6.74
N GLY A 76 -3.11 28.24 -7.37
CA GLY A 76 -3.26 28.35 -8.82
C GLY A 76 -2.79 27.12 -9.61
N HIS A 77 -2.14 27.34 -10.76
CA HIS A 77 -1.80 26.29 -11.75
C HIS A 77 -0.80 25.25 -11.21
N ASN A 78 0.26 25.70 -10.54
CA ASN A 78 1.28 24.82 -9.96
C ASN A 78 0.67 23.80 -8.98
N THR A 79 -0.33 24.22 -8.20
CA THR A 79 -1.05 23.33 -7.29
C THR A 79 -1.83 22.25 -8.05
N LEU A 80 -2.51 22.61 -9.14
CA LEU A 80 -3.27 21.63 -9.94
C LEU A 80 -2.35 20.58 -10.57
N GLU A 81 -1.18 21.00 -11.10
CA GLU A 81 -0.18 20.09 -11.64
C GLU A 81 0.37 19.13 -10.59
N MET A 82 0.73 19.64 -9.40
CA MET A 82 1.15 18.81 -8.27
C MET A 82 0.10 17.74 -7.95
N TRP A 83 -1.15 18.15 -7.73
CA TRP A 83 -2.23 17.19 -7.43
C TRP A 83 -2.51 16.23 -8.59
N ALA A 84 -2.32 16.64 -9.85
CA ALA A 84 -2.51 15.77 -11.00
C ALA A 84 -1.54 14.58 -11.01
N THR A 85 -0.34 14.72 -10.44
CA THR A 85 0.66 13.63 -10.32
C THR A 85 0.18 12.43 -9.50
N THR A 86 -0.84 12.61 -8.65
CA THR A 86 -1.46 11.50 -7.91
C THR A 86 -2.35 10.59 -8.79
N SER A 87 -2.57 10.98 -10.05
CA SER A 87 -3.30 10.14 -11.01
C SER A 87 -2.40 9.04 -11.53
N SER A 88 -2.84 7.78 -11.41
CA SER A 88 -2.18 6.69 -12.13
C SER A 88 -2.54 6.70 -13.61
N LYS A 89 -1.66 6.12 -14.41
CA LYS A 89 -1.96 5.76 -15.80
C LYS A 89 -3.23 4.90 -15.83
N GLY A 90 -4.18 5.27 -16.68
CA GLY A 90 -5.48 4.58 -16.75
C GLY A 90 -6.48 4.95 -15.64
N PHE A 91 -6.23 6.04 -14.91
CA PHE A 91 -7.14 6.58 -13.87
C PHE A 91 -7.50 5.60 -12.75
N GLY A 92 -6.60 4.66 -12.45
CA GLY A 92 -6.77 3.69 -11.39
C GLY A 92 -7.65 2.50 -11.72
N TYR A 93 -8.00 2.33 -13.00
CA TYR A 93 -8.71 1.16 -13.48
C TYR A 93 -7.73 0.07 -13.94
N VAL A 94 -8.10 -1.17 -13.66
CA VAL A 94 -7.43 -2.37 -14.17
C VAL A 94 -8.43 -3.24 -14.91
N ARG A 95 -7.95 -4.03 -15.87
CA ARG A 95 -8.75 -4.93 -16.70
C ARG A 95 -8.32 -6.36 -16.39
N LEU A 96 -9.20 -7.16 -15.79
CA LEU A 96 -8.90 -8.51 -15.32
C LEU A 96 -9.85 -9.55 -15.95
N GLY A 97 -9.41 -10.81 -15.98
CA GLY A 97 -10.13 -11.92 -16.59
C GLY A 97 -10.09 -11.92 -18.12
N THR A 98 -10.64 -12.97 -18.73
CA THR A 98 -10.72 -13.13 -20.19
C THR A 98 -11.64 -12.11 -20.83
N GLU A 99 -12.68 -11.66 -20.11
CA GLU A 99 -13.63 -10.66 -20.56
C GLU A 99 -13.15 -9.21 -20.37
N HIS A 100 -11.91 -9.01 -19.89
CA HIS A 100 -11.35 -7.68 -19.62
C HIS A 100 -12.27 -6.79 -18.78
N ARG A 101 -12.84 -7.34 -17.71
CA ARG A 101 -13.73 -6.59 -16.80
C ARG A 101 -12.95 -5.46 -16.13
N ALA A 102 -13.54 -4.27 -16.12
CA ALA A 102 -12.96 -3.10 -15.45
C ALA A 102 -13.17 -3.19 -13.93
N PHE A 103 -12.10 -2.96 -13.18
CA PHE A 103 -12.13 -2.77 -11.73
C PHE A 103 -11.46 -1.46 -11.38
N ALA A 104 -12.06 -0.68 -10.48
CA ALA A 104 -11.42 0.47 -9.87
C ALA A 104 -10.62 0.00 -8.65
N VAL A 105 -9.32 0.30 -8.59
CA VAL A 105 -8.52 -0.01 -7.40
C VAL A 105 -8.82 1.04 -6.33
N SER A 106 -9.25 0.60 -5.15
CA SER A 106 -9.73 1.45 -4.05
C SER A 106 -8.77 2.59 -3.71
N MET A 107 -7.46 2.35 -3.69
CA MET A 107 -6.44 3.36 -3.42
C MET A 107 -6.48 4.54 -4.41
N PHE A 108 -6.64 4.27 -5.71
CA PHE A 108 -6.72 5.34 -6.70
C PHE A 108 -8.06 6.08 -6.64
N HIS A 109 -9.14 5.41 -6.26
CA HIS A 109 -10.41 6.06 -6.00
C HIS A 109 -10.33 7.00 -4.78
N GLN A 110 -9.64 6.59 -3.72
CA GLN A 110 -9.35 7.44 -2.56
C GLN A 110 -8.55 8.69 -2.97
N LEU A 111 -7.48 8.54 -3.76
CA LEU A 111 -6.69 9.68 -4.29
C LEU A 111 -7.53 10.61 -5.18
N HIS A 112 -8.47 10.07 -5.96
CA HIS A 112 -9.45 10.87 -6.70
C HIS A 112 -10.34 11.70 -5.77
N CYS A 113 -10.89 11.08 -4.72
CA CYS A 113 -11.73 11.76 -3.73
C CYS A 113 -10.99 12.89 -3.02
N VAL A 114 -9.73 12.67 -2.61
CA VAL A 114 -8.90 13.68 -1.94
C VAL A 114 -8.68 14.91 -2.83
N ARG A 115 -8.46 14.72 -4.14
CA ARG A 115 -8.32 15.84 -5.09
C ARG A 115 -9.61 16.67 -5.21
N LEU A 116 -10.76 16.01 -5.28
CA LEU A 116 -12.05 16.69 -5.34
C LEU A 116 -12.36 17.44 -4.04
N LEU A 117 -12.01 16.86 -2.89
CA LEU A 117 -12.12 17.52 -1.59
C LEU A 117 -11.27 18.79 -1.56
N ARG A 118 -10.00 18.70 -1.96
CA ARG A 118 -9.12 19.86 -2.08
C ARG A 118 -9.69 20.92 -3.04
N ALA A 119 -10.18 20.54 -4.22
CA ALA A 119 -10.74 21.48 -5.19
C ALA A 119 -11.96 22.22 -4.61
N SER A 120 -12.82 21.50 -3.88
CA SER A 120 -13.97 22.06 -3.19
C SER A 120 -13.55 23.04 -2.09
N LEU A 121 -12.55 22.69 -1.27
CA LEU A 121 -11.96 23.57 -0.25
C LEU A 121 -11.29 24.81 -0.85
N ALA A 122 -10.77 24.71 -2.08
CA ALA A 122 -10.18 25.82 -2.81
C ALA A 122 -11.24 26.75 -3.47
N GLY A 123 -12.53 26.46 -3.31
CA GLY A 123 -13.65 27.28 -3.81
C GLY A 123 -14.33 26.75 -5.08
N SER A 124 -13.89 25.62 -5.62
CA SER A 124 -14.54 24.98 -6.79
C SER A 124 -15.69 24.08 -6.33
N TYR A 125 -16.80 24.70 -5.90
CA TYR A 125 -17.95 24.01 -5.30
C TYR A 125 -19.25 24.22 -6.10
N ASP A 126 -19.26 23.74 -7.34
CA ASP A 126 -20.43 23.76 -8.22
C ASP A 126 -21.42 22.60 -7.92
N PRO A 127 -22.58 22.50 -8.61
CA PRO A 127 -23.52 21.40 -8.40
C PRO A 127 -22.94 20.00 -8.62
N TYR A 128 -22.00 19.83 -9.54
CA TYR A 128 -21.32 18.56 -9.79
C TYR A 128 -20.40 18.19 -8.62
N ALA A 129 -19.63 19.16 -8.13
CA ALA A 129 -18.79 19.01 -6.94
C ALA A 129 -19.63 18.67 -5.71
N ARG A 130 -20.81 19.27 -5.52
CA ARG A 130 -21.73 18.93 -4.42
C ARG A 130 -22.15 17.46 -4.42
N GLY A 131 -22.59 16.94 -5.56
CA GLY A 131 -22.97 15.53 -5.70
C GLY A 131 -21.81 14.60 -5.40
N HIS A 132 -20.62 14.92 -5.93
CA HIS A 132 -19.40 14.15 -5.67
C HIS A 132 -18.99 14.21 -4.21
N MET A 133 -19.04 15.36 -3.55
CA MET A 133 -18.68 15.49 -2.14
C MET A 133 -19.56 14.65 -1.22
N HIS A 134 -20.87 14.61 -1.48
CA HIS A 134 -21.76 13.71 -0.74
C HIS A 134 -21.37 12.23 -0.91
N HIS A 135 -21.08 11.80 -2.15
CA HIS A 135 -20.62 10.44 -2.42
C HIS A 135 -19.27 10.13 -1.73
N CYS A 136 -18.28 11.00 -1.90
CA CYS A 136 -16.93 10.83 -1.35
C CYS A 136 -16.95 10.75 0.19
N LEU A 137 -17.70 11.63 0.86
CA LEU A 137 -17.78 11.62 2.33
C LEU A 137 -18.48 10.36 2.86
N ASN A 138 -19.46 9.83 2.11
CA ASN A 138 -20.08 8.55 2.44
C ASN A 138 -19.15 7.36 2.20
N TYR A 139 -18.27 7.42 1.20
CA TYR A 139 -17.24 6.42 0.96
C TYR A 139 -16.19 6.43 2.07
N LEU A 140 -15.72 7.61 2.52
CA LEU A 140 -14.74 7.74 3.61
C LEU A 140 -15.27 7.32 4.99
N ARG A 141 -16.60 7.35 5.19
CA ARG A 141 -17.25 6.93 6.43
C ARG A 141 -17.25 5.40 6.60
N GLN A 142 -17.20 4.66 5.50
CA GLN A 142 -17.25 3.19 5.47
C GLN A 142 -15.85 2.61 5.59
#